data_AF-A0A547PNR8-F1
#
_entry.id   AF-A0A547PNR8-F1
#
_cell.length_a   1.000
_cell.length_b   1.000
_cell.length_c   1.000
_cell.angle_alpha   90.00
_cell.angle_beta   90.00
_cell.angle_gamma   90.00
#
_symmetry.space_group_name_H-M   'P 1'
#
loop_
_entity.id
_entity.type
_entity.pdbx_description
1 polymer ?
#
loop_
_entity_poly.entity_id
_entity_poly.type
_entity_poly.pdbx_seq_one_letter_code
_entity_poly.pdbx_strand_id
1 'polypeptide(L)' 'MIADHGRIAWQKSTGYGQRSRVGAQIGRYKRVIGPPLRGRNTESQTTETLIAIEALNRMTDLGRAAYERVI' A
#
# COMPACT_ATOMS: atom_id res chain seq x y z
N MET A 1 23.29 12.41 -11.19
CA MET A 1 22.40 11.63 -10.29
C MET A 1 22.28 10.15 -10.70
N ILE A 2 21.59 9.79 -11.79
CA ILE A 2 21.52 8.37 -12.23
C ILE A 2 22.89 7.86 -12.70
N ALA A 3 23.61 8.65 -13.50
CA ALA A 3 24.93 8.28 -14.01
C ALA A 3 25.95 8.02 -12.88
N ASP A 4 25.89 8.83 -11.81
CA ASP A 4 26.89 8.78 -10.73
C ASP A 4 26.49 7.87 -9.55
N HIS A 5 25.19 7.66 -9.30
CA HIS A 5 24.68 6.92 -8.12
C HIS A 5 23.78 5.73 -8.48
N GLY A 6 23.51 5.52 -9.77
CA GLY A 6 22.65 4.46 -10.28
C GLY A 6 21.15 4.71 -10.15
N ARG A 7 20.38 3.93 -10.90
CA ARG A 7 18.91 4.04 -10.98
C ARG A 7 18.22 3.80 -9.64
N ILE A 8 18.68 2.82 -8.84
CA ILE A 8 18.04 2.46 -7.58
C ILE A 8 18.17 3.58 -6.54
N ALA A 9 19.34 4.22 -6.44
CA ALA A 9 19.54 5.36 -5.54
C ALA A 9 18.65 6.53 -5.94
N TRP A 10 18.57 6.82 -7.24
CA TRP A 10 17.68 7.86 -7.77
C TRP A 10 16.19 7.55 -7.51
N GLN A 11 15.74 6.31 -7.72
CA GLN A 11 14.35 5.93 -7.42
C GLN A 11 14.00 6.08 -5.94
N LYS A 12 14.95 5.78 -5.05
CA LYS A 12 14.80 5.97 -3.60
C LYS A 12 14.71 7.45 -3.25
N SER A 13 15.60 8.29 -3.78
CA SER A 13 15.62 9.73 -3.46
C SER A 13 14.43 10.50 -4.00
N THR A 14 13.89 10.09 -5.16
CA THR A 14 12.75 10.75 -5.80
C THR A 14 11.39 10.19 -5.38
N GLY A 15 11.35 9.09 -4.63
CA GLY A 15 10.08 8.44 -4.27
C GLY A 15 9.33 7.83 -5.46
N TYR A 16 10.01 7.59 -6.60
CA TYR A 16 9.39 7.16 -7.87
C TYR A 16 8.37 6.01 -7.73
N GLY A 17 8.63 5.04 -6.85
CA GLY A 17 7.77 3.89 -6.63
C GLY A 17 6.46 4.17 -5.86
N GLN A 18 6.24 5.39 -5.34
CA GLN A 18 5.11 5.69 -4.46
C GLN A 18 3.75 5.48 -5.13
N ARG A 19 3.57 5.94 -6.37
CA ARG A 19 2.33 5.73 -7.13
C ARG A 19 2.01 4.25 -7.35
N SER A 20 3.03 3.46 -7.70
CA SER A 20 2.87 2.02 -7.89
C SER A 20 2.46 1.32 -6.59
N ARG A 21 3.04 1.70 -5.45
CA ARG A 21 2.67 1.18 -4.13
C ARG A 21 1.23 1.53 -3.76
N VAL A 22 0.80 2.78 -3.96
CA VAL A 22 -0.59 3.19 -3.72
C VAL A 22 -1.56 2.41 -4.60
N GLY A 23 -1.25 2.26 -5.90
CA GLY A 23 -2.05 1.45 -6.83
C GLY A 23 -2.20 0.00 -6.38
N ALA A 24 -1.12 -0.61 -5.89
CA ALA A 24 -1.15 -1.96 -5.35
C ALA A 24 -2.05 -2.07 -4.10
N GLN A 25 -2.00 -1.10 -3.18
CA GLN A 25 -2.87 -1.09 -1.99
C GLN A 25 -4.35 -0.89 -2.35
N ILE A 26 -4.67 -0.03 -3.32
CA ILE A 26 -6.05 0.15 -3.81
C ILE A 26 -6.55 -1.15 -4.47
N GLY A 27 -5.72 -1.79 -5.29
CA GLY A 27 -6.06 -3.07 -5.91
C GLY A 27 -6.34 -4.16 -4.87
N ARG A 28 -5.52 -4.21 -3.81
CA ARG A 28 -5.70 -5.13 -2.69
C ARG A 28 -7.00 -4.87 -1.93
N TYR A 29 -7.31 -3.60 -1.63
CA TYR A 29 -8.57 -3.22 -1.00
C TYR A 29 -9.76 -3.74 -1.80
N LYS A 30 -9.80 -3.43 -3.11
CA LYS A 30 -10.90 -3.84 -3.99
C LYS A 30 -11.04 -5.36 -4.11
N ARG A 31 -9.92 -6.09 -4.06
CA ARG A 31 -9.92 -7.56 -4.15
C ARG A 31 -10.45 -8.25 -2.90
N VAL A 32 -10.15 -7.73 -1.71
CA VAL A 32 -10.48 -8.40 -0.44
C VAL A 32 -11.78 -7.89 0.16
N ILE A 33 -11.99 -6.58 0.16
CA ILE A 33 -13.18 -5.94 0.76
C ILE A 33 -14.30 -5.84 -0.25
N GLY A 34 -13.95 -5.47 -1.49
CA GLY A 34 -14.88 -5.32 -2.60
C GLY A 34 -14.84 -3.92 -3.23
N PRO A 35 -15.48 -3.77 -4.41
CA PRO A 35 -15.50 -2.51 -5.14
C PRO A 35 -16.36 -1.37 -4.54
N PRO A 36 -17.56 -1.60 -3.96
CA PRO A 36 -18.41 -0.53 -3.45
C PRO A 36 -18.20 -0.25 -1.96
N LEU A 37 -18.37 1.01 -1.57
CA LEU A 37 -18.54 1.40 -0.17
C LEU A 37 -20.02 1.31 0.21
N ARG A 38 -20.31 0.85 1.43
CA ARG A 38 -21.68 0.65 1.93
C ARG A 38 -22.21 1.87 2.67
N GLY A 39 -21.32 2.70 3.21
CA GLY A 39 -21.68 3.98 3.84
C GLY A 39 -22.49 4.88 2.91
N ARG A 40 -23.57 5.46 3.43
CA ARG A 40 -24.47 6.34 2.65
C ARG A 40 -24.03 7.81 2.64
N ASN A 41 -23.13 8.18 3.54
CA ASN A 41 -22.56 9.52 3.62
C ASN A 41 -21.02 9.44 3.68
N THR A 42 -20.34 10.55 3.41
CA THR A 42 -18.88 10.59 3.33
C THR A 42 -18.20 10.18 4.65
N GLU A 43 -18.77 10.54 5.80
CA GLU A 43 -18.23 10.18 7.12
C GLU A 43 -18.24 8.67 7.37
N SER A 44 -19.36 8.01 7.06
CA SER A 44 -19.51 6.55 7.18
C SER A 44 -18.62 5.82 6.18
N GLN A 45 -18.49 6.32 4.95
CA GLN A 45 -17.57 5.79 3.94
C GLN A 45 -16.10 5.92 4.37
N THR A 46 -15.74 7.05 5.00
CA THR A 46 -14.39 7.28 5.53
C THR A 46 -14.10 6.30 6.66
N THR A 47 -15.03 6.15 7.59
CA THR A 47 -14.92 5.22 8.72
C THR A 47 -14.81 3.77 8.25
N GLU A 48 -15.67 3.36 7.30
CA GLU A 48 -15.63 2.03 6.67
C GLU A 48 -14.26 1.76 6.03
N THR A 49 -13.75 2.73 5.28
CA THR A 49 -12.45 2.62 4.61
C THR A 49 -11.31 2.49 5.62
N LEU A 50 -11.31 3.29 6.70
CA LEU A 50 -10.29 3.23 7.75
C LEU A 50 -10.27 1.88 8.46
N ILE A 51 -11.45 1.36 8.84
CA ILE A 51 -11.57 0.04 9.48
C ILE A 51 -11.05 -1.06 8.54
N ALA A 52 -11.45 -1.01 7.27
CA ALA A 52 -11.02 -1.98 6.27
C ALA A 52 -9.50 -1.93 6.03
N ILE A 53 -8.89 -0.74 5.95
CA ILE A 53 -7.43 -0.58 5.83
C ILE A 53 -6.72 -1.16 7.06
N GLU A 54 -7.21 -0.88 8.27
CA GLU A 54 -6.61 -1.40 9.50
C GLU A 54 -6.66 -2.94 9.55
N ALA A 55 -7.81 -3.52 9.22
CA ALA A 55 -7.95 -4.97 9.11
C ALA A 55 -6.99 -5.57 8.07
N LEU A 56 -6.86 -4.94 6.90
CA LEU A 56 -5.92 -5.35 5.86
C LEU A 56 -4.46 -5.23 6.34
N ASN A 57 -4.08 -4.17 7.01
CA ASN A 57 -2.73 -4.02 7.54
C ASN A 57 -2.41 -5.15 8.53
N ARG A 58 -3.32 -5.43 9.46
CA ARG A 58 -3.19 -6.53 10.41
C ARG A 58 -3.07 -7.91 9.75
N MET A 59 -3.84 -8.18 8.69
CA MET A 59 -3.69 -9.41 7.90
C MET A 59 -2.29 -9.53 7.26
N THR A 60 -1.70 -8.40 6.84
CA THR A 60 -0.34 -8.38 6.29
C THR A 60 0.65 -8.81 7.35
N ASP A 61 0.55 -8.25 8.55
CA ASP A 61 1.50 -8.50 9.63
C ASP A 61 1.49 -9.97 10.07
N LEU A 62 0.33 -10.63 10.01
CA LEU A 62 0.20 -12.06 10.33
C LEU A 62 0.80 -12.99 9.26
N GLY A 63 0.80 -12.58 7.98
CA GLY A 63 1.20 -13.44 6.86
C GLY A 63 2.52 -13.06 6.20
N ARG A 64 3.18 -11.99 6.66
CA ARG A 64 4.39 -11.47 6.02
C ARG A 64 5.61 -12.24 6.50
N ALA A 65 6.25 -12.98 5.59
CA ALA A 65 7.55 -13.56 5.84
C ALA A 65 8.59 -12.47 6.14
N ALA A 66 9.45 -12.73 7.12
CA ALA A 66 10.64 -11.92 7.37
C ALA A 66 11.67 -12.22 6.26
N TYR A 67 12.16 -11.16 5.62
CA TYR A 67 13.23 -11.28 4.63
C TYR A 67 14.41 -10.47 5.12
N GLU A 68 15.56 -11.13 5.24
CA GLU A 68 16.82 -10.49 5.54
C GLU A 68 17.70 -10.48 4.29
N ARG A 69 18.40 -9.36 4.08
CA ARG A 69 19.40 -9.29 3.03
C ARG A 69 20.63 -10.03 3.54
N VAL A 70 20.92 -11.19 2.95
CA VAL A 70 22.20 -11.86 3.16
C VAL A 70 23.30 -10.95 2.61
N ILE A 71 24.25 -10.58 3.47
CA ILE A 71 25.44 -9.78 3.13
C ILE A 71 26.59 -10.73 2.89
#